data_AF-A0A7W6DAJ0-F1
#
_entry.id   AF-A0A7W6DAJ0-F1
#
_cell.length_a   1.000
_cell.length_b   1.000
_cell.length_c   1.000
_cell.angle_alpha   90.00
_cell.angle_beta   90.00
_cell.angle_gamma   90.00
#
_symmetry.space_group_name_H-M   'P 1'
#
loop_
_entity.id
_entity.type
_entity.pdbx_description
1 polymer ?
#
loop_
_entity_poly.entity_id
_entity_poly.type
_entity_poly.pdbx_seq_one_letter_code
_entity_poly.pdbx_strand_id
1 'polypeptide(L)' 'MPNGHQNLSVVVRSDEQGHWVEWTNMGETGSLGPYQDTETAENVRAAKERELSENWQNIDDV' A
#
# COMPACT_ATOMS: atom_id res chain seq x y z
N MET A 1 -18.66 13.11 15.04
CA MET A 1 -18.31 13.19 13.61
C MET A 1 -17.14 12.25 13.42
N PRO A 2 -17.22 11.20 12.58
CA PRO A 2 -16.08 10.33 12.36
C PRO A 2 -15.02 11.11 11.56
N ASN A 3 -14.14 11.81 12.29
CA ASN A 3 -12.99 12.49 11.72
C ASN A 3 -11.90 11.45 11.49
N GLY A 4 -11.65 11.13 10.23
CA GLY A 4 -10.53 10.30 9.83
C GLY A 4 -10.70 9.86 8.40
N HIS A 5 -10.36 10.73 7.45
CA HIS A 5 -10.20 10.31 6.06
C HIS A 5 -9.30 9.06 6.04
N GLN A 6 -9.88 7.93 5.67
CA GLN A 6 -9.16 6.70 5.39
C GLN A 6 -8.32 6.93 4.13
N ASN A 7 -7.13 7.52 4.30
CA ASN A 7 -6.24 7.81 3.19
C ASN A 7 -5.29 6.63 2.95
N LEU A 8 -5.89 5.46 2.67
CA LEU A 8 -5.16 4.30 2.16
C LEU A 8 -5.04 4.45 0.65
N SER A 9 -3.83 4.50 0.14
CA SER A 9 -3.55 4.50 -1.30
C SER A 9 -2.37 3.59 -1.57
N VAL A 10 -2.51 2.63 -2.48
CA VAL A 10 -1.42 1.74 -2.91
C VAL A 10 -1.38 1.73 -4.43
N VAL A 11 -0.29 2.23 -5.01
CA VAL A 11 -0.11 2.42 -6.46
C VAL A 11 1.16 1.73 -6.94
N VAL A 12 1.14 1.26 -8.19
CA VAL A 12 2.32 0.72 -8.86
C VAL A 12 2.86 1.80 -9.80
N ARG A 13 4.11 2.24 -9.58
CA ARG A 13 4.87 3.02 -10.54
C ARG A 13 5.86 2.14 -11.27
N SER A 14 6.20 2.53 -12.49
CA SER A 14 7.15 1.81 -13.32
C SER A 14 8.14 2.81 -13.88
N ASP A 15 9.43 2.55 -13.70
CA ASP A 15 10.53 3.40 -14.15
C ASP A 15 11.58 2.53 -14.85
N GLU A 16 12.66 3.15 -15.36
CA GLU A 16 13.75 2.44 -16.07
C GLU A 16 14.44 1.34 -15.24
N GLN A 17 14.26 1.36 -13.93
CA GLN A 17 14.84 0.40 -12.98
C GLN A 17 13.90 -0.77 -12.63
N GLY A 18 12.63 -0.71 -13.05
CA GLY A 18 11.59 -1.71 -12.74
C GLY A 18 10.33 -1.09 -12.13
N HIS A 19 9.55 -1.93 -11.46
CA HIS A 19 8.25 -1.59 -10.89
C HIS A 19 8.34 -1.37 -9.38
N TRP A 20 7.74 -0.29 -8.90
CA TRP A 20 7.71 0.11 -7.49
C TRP A 20 6.27 0.14 -7.01
N VAL A 21 6.03 -0.42 -5.84
CA VAL A 21 4.75 -0.32 -5.13
C VAL A 21 4.89 0.78 -4.10
N GLU A 22 4.22 1.90 -4.32
CA GLU A 22 4.15 2.98 -3.34
C GLU A 22 2.84 2.89 -2.58
N TRP A 23 2.90 3.14 -1.29
CA TRP A 23 1.71 3.15 -0.45
C TRP A 23 1.70 4.35 0.49
N THR A 24 0.50 4.79 0.83
CA THR A 24 0.21 5.80 1.83
C THR A 24 -0.86 5.25 2.76
N ASN A 25 -0.64 5.32 4.06
CA ASN A 25 -1.63 4.98 5.07
C ASN A 25 -1.47 5.92 6.27
N MET A 26 -2.55 6.59 6.70
CA MET A 26 -2.55 7.47 7.88
C MET A 26 -1.43 8.53 7.95
N GLY A 27 -0.92 8.98 6.81
CA GLY A 27 0.20 9.94 6.76
C GLY A 27 1.59 9.30 6.78
N GLU A 28 1.67 7.98 6.91
CA GLU A 28 2.87 7.22 6.59
C GLU A 28 2.89 6.90 5.09
N THR A 29 4.06 7.04 4.48
CA THR A 29 4.29 6.70 3.07
C THR A 29 5.48 5.76 2.97
N GLY A 30 5.39 4.77 2.10
CA GLY A 30 6.49 3.84 1.85
C GLY A 30 6.52 3.36 0.42
N SER A 31 7.64 2.74 0.05
CA SER A 31 7.86 2.18 -1.28
C SER A 31 8.50 0.79 -1.15
N LEU A 32 8.04 -0.14 -1.98
CA LEU A 32 8.52 -1.52 -2.08
C LEU A 32 8.96 -1.77 -3.52
N GLY A 33 10.18 -2.26 -3.72
CA GLY A 33 10.74 -2.51 -5.05
C GLY A 33 12.25 -2.22 -5.12
N PRO A 34 12.82 -2.21 -6.34
CA PRO A 34 12.15 -2.44 -7.61
C PRO A 34 11.88 -3.93 -7.88
N TYR A 35 10.74 -4.22 -8.49
CA TYR A 35 10.38 -5.53 -9.02
C TYR A 35 10.63 -5.56 -10.52
N GLN A 36 11.22 -6.65 -11.02
CA GLN A 36 11.50 -6.81 -12.46
C GLN A 36 10.22 -7.07 -13.26
N ASP A 37 9.24 -7.75 -12.66
CA ASP A 37 7.99 -8.11 -13.30
C ASP A 37 6.81 -7.30 -12.76
N THR A 38 5.96 -6.82 -13.65
CA THR A 38 4.74 -6.08 -13.29
C THR A 38 3.80 -6.95 -12.46
N GLU A 39 3.68 -8.24 -12.78
CA GLU A 39 2.83 -9.19 -12.04
C GLU A 39 3.28 -9.31 -10.57
N THR A 40 4.59 -9.30 -10.31
CA THR A 40 5.11 -9.31 -8.93
C THR A 40 4.75 -8.02 -8.20
N ALA A 41 4.90 -6.87 -8.86
CA ALA A 41 4.51 -5.59 -8.26
C ALA A 41 3.01 -5.50 -7.99
N GLU A 42 2.16 -6.01 -8.87
CA GLU A 42 0.71 -6.05 -8.65
C GLU A 42 0.31 -7.00 -7.51
N ASN A 43 0.95 -8.17 -7.40
CA ASN A 43 0.75 -9.08 -6.28
C ASN A 43 1.15 -8.43 -4.95
N VAL A 44 2.30 -7.73 -4.92
CA VAL A 44 2.75 -7.00 -3.72
C VAL A 44 1.81 -5.85 -3.39
N ARG A 45 1.33 -5.10 -4.39
CA ARG A 45 0.33 -4.05 -4.22
C ARG A 45 -0.93 -4.58 -3.57
N ALA A 46 -1.49 -5.68 -4.09
CA ALA A 46 -2.70 -6.30 -3.53
C ALA A 46 -2.47 -6.83 -2.11
N ALA A 47 -1.32 -7.47 -1.84
CA ALA A 47 -0.97 -7.93 -0.50
C ALA A 47 -0.82 -6.76 0.48
N LYS A 48 -0.20 -5.65 0.06
CA LYS A 48 0.02 -4.47 0.91
C LYS A 48 -1.26 -3.70 1.18
N GLU A 49 -2.12 -3.54 0.18
CA GLU A 49 -3.45 -2.94 0.33
C GLU A 49 -4.29 -3.72 1.34
N ARG A 50 -4.25 -5.06 1.24
CA ARG A 50 -4.93 -5.95 2.18
C ARG A 50 -4.34 -5.88 3.59
N GLU A 51 -3.01 -5.93 3.75
CA GLU A 51 -2.32 -5.78 5.04
C GLU A 51 -2.73 -4.47 5.74
N LEU A 52 -2.68 -3.34 5.03
CA LEU A 52 -2.98 -2.03 5.59
C LEU A 52 -4.48 -1.90 5.93
N SER A 53 -5.36 -2.49 5.13
CA SER A 53 -6.80 -2.52 5.39
C SER A 53 -7.16 -3.44 6.57
N GLU A 54 -6.55 -4.62 6.71
CA GLU A 54 -6.79 -5.56 7.81
C GLU A 54 -6.13 -5.10 9.12
N ASN A 55 -4.99 -4.39 9.04
CA ASN A 55 -4.35 -3.80 10.21
C ASN A 55 -5.29 -2.81 10.91
N TRP A 56 -6.03 -2.00 10.14
CA TRP A 56 -7.03 -1.06 10.68
C TRP A 56 -8.11 -1.74 11.53
N GLN A 57 -8.54 -2.92 11.11
CA GLN A 57 -9.61 -3.68 11.77
C GLN A 57 -9.18 -4.23 13.15
N ASN A 58 -7.87 -4.28 13.45
CA ASN A 58 -7.34 -4.66 14.76
C ASN A 58 -7.08 -3.47 15.70
N ILE A 59 -7.19 -2.22 15.23
CA ILE A 59 -6.99 -1.02 16.06
C ILE A 59 -8.32 -0.54 16.70
N ASP A 60 -9.45 -1.06 16.22
CA ASP A 60 -10.81 -0.72 16.70
C ASP A 60 -11.39 -1.77 17.69
N ASP A 61 -10.55 -2.60 18.31
CA ASP A 61 -10.94 -3.54 19.39
C ASP A 61 -10.36 -3.08 20.74
N VAL A 62 -10.78 -1.89 21.23
CA VAL A 62 -10.65 -1.46 22.65
C VAL A 62 -11.78 -0.53 23.09
#